data_AF-A0AAW9L647-F1
#
_entry.id   AF-A0AAW9L647-F1
#
_cell.length_a   1.000
_cell.length_b   1.000
_cell.length_c   1.000
_cell.angle_alpha   90.00
_cell.angle_beta   90.00
_cell.angle_gamma   90.00
#
_symmetry.space_group_name_H-M   'P 1'
#
loop_
_entity.id
_entity.type
_entity.pdbx_description
1 polymer ?
#
loop_
_entity_poly.entity_id
_entity_poly.type
_entity_poly.pdbx_seq_one_letter_code
_entity_poly.pdbx_strand_id
1 'polypeptide(L)'
;MGVRPPSNDIDDGPDVVEFGIAALDAQLSEAEVSYPTTKRDLRDRLGHAEIPYDASGSAISFGDILDEVGQTEFETEQELLNAVHPVFERKREASSRSLLGQIRRLVPF
;
A
#
# COMPACT_ATOMS: atom_id res chain seq x y z
N MET A 1 34.74 -26.47 31.89
CA MET A 1 33.67 -26.65 30.88
C MET A 1 32.78 -25.42 30.94
N GLY A 2 32.97 -24.46 30.03
CA GLY A 2 32.13 -23.26 29.96
C GLY A 2 31.00 -23.52 28.98
N VAL A 3 29.75 -23.49 29.46
CA VAL A 3 28.57 -23.61 28.60
C VAL A 3 28.35 -22.26 27.93
N ARG A 4 28.20 -22.27 26.60
CA ARG A 4 27.78 -21.11 25.81
C ARG A 4 26.27 -20.93 26.05
N PRO A 5 25.78 -19.74 26.45
CA PRO A 5 24.34 -19.50 26.50
C PRO A 5 23.78 -19.47 25.06
N PRO A 6 22.54 -19.94 24.84
CA PRO A 6 21.91 -19.87 23.53
C PRO A 6 21.72 -18.41 23.12
N SER A 7 22.09 -18.09 21.88
CA SER A 7 21.75 -16.82 21.25
C SER A 7 20.24 -16.75 21.10
N ASN A 8 19.62 -15.79 21.76
CA ASN A 8 18.22 -15.47 21.62
C ASN A 8 18.07 -14.63 20.33
N ASP A 9 18.11 -15.28 19.16
CA ASP A 9 17.73 -14.68 17.87
C ASP A 9 16.20 -14.55 17.83
N ILE A 10 15.70 -13.56 18.56
CA ILE A 10 14.35 -13.03 18.32
C ILE A 10 14.55 -11.54 18.05
N ASP A 11 14.96 -11.28 16.81
CA ASP A 11 14.80 -9.97 16.18
C ASP A 11 13.73 -10.11 15.08
N ASP A 12 12.56 -10.64 15.43
CA ASP A 12 11.34 -10.28 14.72
C ASP A 12 10.79 -9.08 15.48
N GLY A 13 11.21 -7.89 15.06
CA GLY A 13 10.55 -6.64 15.43
C GLY A 13 9.04 -6.72 15.13
N PRO A 14 8.23 -5.81 15.68
CA PRO A 14 6.79 -5.85 15.43
C PRO A 14 6.53 -5.90 13.92
N ASP A 15 5.68 -6.83 13.46
CA ASP A 15 5.18 -6.86 12.08
C ASP A 15 4.71 -5.45 11.72
N VAL A 16 5.51 -4.73 10.93
CA VAL A 16 5.18 -3.37 10.52
C VAL A 16 4.01 -3.49 9.58
N VAL A 17 2.82 -3.11 10.05
CA VAL A 17 1.64 -3.12 9.19
C VAL A 17 1.74 -1.93 8.24
N GLU A 18 2.08 -2.21 7.00
CA GLU A 18 2.23 -1.21 5.94
C GLU A 18 0.88 -0.90 5.29
N PHE A 19 0.70 0.38 4.91
CA PHE A 19 -0.52 0.85 4.26
C PHE A 19 -0.22 1.88 3.17
N GLY A 20 -1.06 1.90 2.13
CA GLY A 20 -1.01 2.86 1.04
C GLY A 20 0.28 2.71 0.24
N ILE A 21 1.05 3.81 0.13
CA ILE A 21 2.30 3.82 -0.62
C ILE A 21 3.36 2.86 -0.05
N ALA A 22 3.39 2.64 1.26
CA ALA A 22 4.37 1.72 1.87
C ALA A 22 4.05 0.26 1.48
N ALA A 23 2.77 -0.13 1.56
CA ALA A 23 2.34 -1.46 1.13
C ALA A 23 2.55 -1.68 -0.37
N LEU A 24 2.38 -0.62 -1.17
CA LEU A 24 2.68 -0.69 -2.60
C LEU A 24 4.18 -0.81 -2.87
N ASP A 25 5.03 -0.03 -2.17
CA ASP A 25 6.49 -0.07 -2.29
C ASP A 25 7.05 -1.47 -1.99
N ALA A 26 6.56 -2.10 -0.92
CA ALA A 26 6.89 -3.48 -0.60
C ALA A 26 6.49 -4.44 -1.72
N GLN A 27 5.28 -4.32 -2.27
CA GLN A 27 4.85 -5.15 -3.40
C GLN A 27 5.66 -4.93 -4.68
N LEU A 28 6.04 -3.68 -4.99
CA LEU A 28 6.87 -3.37 -6.16
C LEU A 28 8.28 -3.98 -6.00
N SER A 29 8.82 -3.94 -4.78
CA SER A 29 10.08 -4.57 -4.41
C SER A 29 10.02 -6.09 -4.51
N GLU A 30 9.00 -6.72 -3.93
CA GLU A 30 8.77 -8.18 -3.99
C GLU A 30 8.59 -8.68 -5.43
N ALA A 31 7.94 -7.87 -6.27
CA ALA A 31 7.72 -8.20 -7.67
C ALA A 31 8.94 -7.92 -8.56
N GLU A 32 10.03 -7.38 -8.00
CA GLU A 32 11.25 -7.00 -8.72
C GLU A 32 10.94 -6.15 -9.97
N VAL A 33 10.16 -5.08 -9.78
CA VAL A 33 9.83 -4.17 -10.89
C VAL A 33 11.10 -3.41 -11.33
N SER A 34 11.42 -3.51 -12.62
CA SER A 34 12.50 -2.74 -13.24
C SER A 34 11.95 -1.50 -13.92
N TYR A 35 12.74 -0.42 -13.90
CA TYR A 35 12.39 0.86 -14.53
C TYR A 35 13.37 1.19 -15.67
N PRO A 36 12.93 1.88 -16.75
CA PRO A 36 11.58 2.42 -16.95
C PRO A 36 10.52 1.34 -17.19
N THR A 37 9.27 1.61 -16.80
CA THR A 37 8.14 0.69 -16.93
C THR A 37 6.88 1.39 -17.43
N THR A 38 5.89 0.63 -17.91
CA THR A 38 4.62 1.17 -18.38
C THR A 38 3.47 0.80 -17.45
N LYS A 39 2.45 1.65 -17.40
CA LYS A 39 1.16 1.38 -16.73
C LYS A 39 0.55 0.05 -17.18
N ARG A 40 0.72 -0.31 -18.45
CA ARG A 40 0.22 -1.57 -19.01
C ARG A 40 0.96 -2.76 -18.43
N ASP A 41 2.29 -2.72 -18.42
CA ASP A 41 3.10 -3.82 -17.88
C ASP A 41 2.90 -3.98 -16.37
N LEU A 42 2.77 -2.87 -15.65
CA LEU A 42 2.40 -2.86 -14.23
C LEU A 42 1.01 -3.47 -14.00
N ARG A 43 0.02 -3.14 -14.83
CA ARG A 43 -1.32 -3.73 -14.75
C ARG A 43 -1.31 -5.23 -15.05
N ASP A 44 -0.59 -5.64 -16.08
CA ASP A 44 -0.53 -7.05 -16.50
C ASP A 44 0.16 -7.91 -15.42
N ARG A 45 1.18 -7.37 -14.73
CA ARG A 45 1.91 -8.08 -13.68
C ARG A 45 1.24 -7.99 -12.31
N LEU A 46 0.81 -6.80 -11.90
CA LEU A 46 0.42 -6.48 -10.53
C LEU A 46 -1.01 -5.93 -10.40
N GLY A 47 -1.76 -5.80 -11.50
CA GLY A 47 -3.08 -5.18 -11.48
C GLY A 47 -4.10 -5.90 -10.58
N HIS A 48 -3.90 -7.20 -10.33
CA HIS A 48 -4.74 -8.02 -9.47
C HIS A 48 -4.37 -7.93 -7.98
N ALA A 49 -3.25 -7.27 -7.66
CA ALA A 49 -2.76 -7.22 -6.31
C ALA A 49 -3.51 -6.18 -5.48
N GLU A 50 -3.96 -6.59 -4.30
CA GLU A 50 -4.75 -5.77 -3.38
C GLU A 50 -3.80 -4.99 -2.49
N ILE A 51 -3.88 -3.65 -2.53
CA ILE A 51 -3.06 -2.77 -1.71
C ILE A 51 -3.90 -2.24 -0.54
N PRO A 52 -3.61 -2.60 0.72
CA PRO A 52 -4.29 -2.06 1.89
C PRO A 52 -3.96 -0.56 2.02
N TYR A 53 -4.95 0.29 2.26
CA TYR A 53 -4.73 1.76 2.34
C TYR A 53 -5.08 2.41 3.68
N ASP A 54 -5.78 1.68 4.56
CA ASP A 54 -6.09 2.14 5.91
C ASP A 54 -6.12 0.99 6.94
N ALA A 55 -6.10 1.37 8.22
CA ALA A 55 -6.13 0.43 9.34
C ALA A 55 -7.51 -0.20 9.58
N SER A 56 -8.54 0.17 8.80
CA SER A 56 -9.87 -0.44 8.91
C SER A 56 -9.99 -1.75 8.13
N GLY A 57 -8.92 -2.14 7.43
CA GLY A 57 -8.89 -3.33 6.57
C GLY A 57 -9.37 -3.03 5.15
N SER A 58 -9.45 -1.76 4.75
CA SER A 58 -9.81 -1.41 3.38
C SER A 58 -8.61 -1.57 2.44
N ALA A 59 -8.85 -2.22 1.30
CA ALA A 59 -7.88 -2.41 0.24
C ALA A 59 -8.46 -1.96 -1.11
N ILE A 60 -7.57 -1.70 -2.06
CA ILE A 60 -7.92 -1.39 -3.45
C ILE A 60 -6.94 -2.10 -4.38
N SER A 61 -7.44 -2.60 -5.51
CA SER A 61 -6.58 -3.25 -6.50
C SER A 61 -5.59 -2.24 -7.10
N PHE A 62 -4.36 -2.67 -7.36
CA PHE A 62 -3.39 -1.83 -8.04
C PHE A 62 -3.84 -1.47 -9.47
N GLY A 63 -4.62 -2.35 -10.11
CA GLY A 63 -5.28 -2.05 -11.38
C GLY A 63 -6.18 -0.82 -11.30
N ASP A 64 -7.03 -0.72 -10.28
CA ASP A 64 -7.92 0.43 -10.07
C ASP A 64 -7.14 1.70 -9.72
N ILE A 65 -6.07 1.57 -8.91
CA ILE A 65 -5.18 2.70 -8.61
C ILE A 65 -4.60 3.25 -9.92
N LEU A 66 -4.07 2.36 -10.76
CA LEU A 66 -3.51 2.73 -12.05
C LEU A 66 -4.57 3.41 -12.91
N ASP A 67 -5.84 2.97 -12.95
CA ASP A 67 -6.89 3.62 -13.74
C ASP A 67 -7.14 5.09 -13.35
N GLU A 68 -6.95 5.44 -12.09
CA GLU A 68 -7.02 6.82 -11.61
C GLU A 68 -5.79 7.67 -11.97
N VAL A 69 -4.66 7.04 -12.31
CA VAL A 69 -3.43 7.73 -12.73
C VAL A 69 -3.45 8.03 -14.22
N GLY A 70 -3.28 9.31 -14.57
CA GLY A 70 -3.24 9.76 -15.97
C GLY A 70 -1.93 9.46 -16.71
N GLN A 71 -0.84 9.22 -15.98
CA GLN A 71 0.47 8.87 -16.55
C GLN A 71 0.47 7.41 -17.04
N THR A 72 1.22 7.15 -18.11
CA THR A 72 1.25 5.83 -18.78
C THR A 72 2.63 5.17 -18.76
N GLU A 73 3.67 5.93 -18.46
CA GLU A 73 5.07 5.50 -18.37
C GLU A 73 5.67 6.09 -17.09
N PHE A 74 6.60 5.38 -16.49
CA PHE A 74 7.28 5.76 -15.26
C PHE A 74 8.78 5.48 -15.40
N GLU A 75 9.61 6.51 -15.29
CA GLU A 75 11.07 6.41 -15.41
C GLU A 75 11.71 5.87 -14.14
N THR A 76 11.06 6.09 -12.99
CA THR A 76 11.55 5.65 -11.68
C THR A 76 10.41 5.17 -10.79
N GLU A 77 10.76 4.36 -9.79
CA GLU A 77 9.83 3.96 -8.73
C GLU A 77 9.22 5.16 -8.00
N GLN A 78 10.06 6.14 -7.66
CA GLN A 78 9.60 7.32 -6.95
C GLN A 78 8.59 8.13 -7.78
N GLU A 79 8.73 8.17 -9.11
CA GLU A 79 7.75 8.79 -10.00
C GLU A 79 6.41 8.05 -9.98
N LEU A 80 6.43 6.71 -10.03
CA LEU A 80 5.24 5.88 -9.87
C LEU A 80 4.55 6.13 -8.51
N LEU A 81 5.31 6.05 -7.42
CA LEU A 81 4.81 6.26 -6.05
C LEU A 81 4.20 7.65 -5.87
N ASN A 82 4.84 8.69 -6.42
CA ASN A 82 4.31 10.04 -6.40
C ASN A 82 3.02 10.16 -7.22
N ALA A 83 2.92 9.47 -8.36
CA ALA A 83 1.73 9.50 -9.20
C ALA A 83 0.51 8.84 -8.53
N VAL A 84 0.72 7.76 -7.77
CA VAL A 84 -0.35 7.04 -7.07
C VAL A 84 -0.69 7.64 -5.70
N HIS A 85 0.24 8.36 -5.06
CA HIS A 85 0.03 8.92 -3.72
C HIS A 85 -1.27 9.74 -3.58
N PRO A 86 -1.63 10.63 -4.54
CA PRO A 86 -2.90 11.34 -4.50
C PRO A 86 -4.15 10.44 -4.57
N VAL A 87 -4.04 9.26 -5.19
CA VAL A 87 -5.14 8.28 -5.26
C VAL A 87 -5.41 7.74 -3.86
N PHE A 88 -4.37 7.30 -3.15
CA PHE A 88 -4.49 6.81 -1.78
C PHE A 88 -5.04 7.87 -0.83
N GLU A 89 -4.60 9.12 -0.95
CA GLU A 89 -5.10 10.19 -0.08
C GLU A 89 -6.60 10.43 -0.27
N ARG A 90 -7.10 10.40 -1.52
CA ARG A 90 -8.55 10.50 -1.80
C ARG A 90 -9.34 9.33 -1.19
N LYS A 91 -8.83 8.10 -1.28
CA LYS A 91 -9.48 6.91 -0.68
C LYS A 91 -9.50 7.02 0.84
N ARG A 92 -8.40 7.49 1.44
CA ARG A 92 -8.30 7.73 2.88
C ARG A 92 -9.29 8.79 3.37
N GLU A 93 -9.41 9.92 2.67
CA GLU A 93 -10.40 10.94 2.99
C GLU A 93 -11.84 10.39 2.92
N ALA A 94 -12.14 9.62 1.87
CA ALA A 94 -13.47 9.04 1.68
C ALA A 94 -13.82 8.02 2.78
N SER A 95 -12.88 7.13 3.12
CA SER A 95 -13.02 6.14 4.20
C SER A 95 -13.23 6.85 5.55
N SER A 96 -12.42 7.87 5.85
CA SER A 96 -12.51 8.63 7.09
C SER A 96 -13.87 9.35 7.25
N ARG A 97 -14.39 9.96 6.17
CA ARG A 97 -15.73 10.57 6.17
C ARG A 97 -16.84 9.54 6.37
N SER A 98 -16.69 8.34 5.80
CA SER A 98 -17.65 7.24 5.97
C SER A 98 -17.75 6.77 7.43
N LEU A 99 -16.61 6.58 8.09
CA LEU A 99 -16.53 6.19 9.50
C LEU A 99 -17.15 7.24 10.42
N LEU A 100 -16.84 8.52 10.21
CA LEU A 100 -17.44 9.63 10.98
C LEU A 100 -18.97 9.68 10.79
N GLY A 101 -19.46 9.40 9.58
CA GLY A 101 -20.88 9.32 9.28
C GLY A 101 -21.60 8.14 9.95
N GLN A 102 -20.91 7.04 10.23
CA GLN A 102 -21.47 5.89 10.96
C GLN A 102 -21.52 6.16 12.46
N ILE A 103 -20.47 6.74 13.05
CA ILE A 103 -20.45 7.09 14.48
C ILE A 103 -21.53 8.13 14.80
N ARG A 104 -21.71 9.13 13.93
CA ARG A 104 -22.75 10.16 14.11
C ARG A 104 -24.18 9.61 14.11
N ARG A 105 -24.42 8.43 13.51
CA ARG A 105 -25.73 7.75 13.52
C ARG A 105 -26.05 7.06 14.85
N LEU A 106 -25.06 6.84 15.72
CA LEU A 106 -25.24 6.20 17.03
C LEU A 106 -25.43 7.20 18.19
N VAL A 107 -25.22 8.50 17.97
CA VAL A 107 -25.41 9.52 19.01
C VAL A 107 -26.78 10.19 18.79
N PRO A 108 -27.76 10.04 19.72
CA PRO A 108 -28.99 10.79 19.66
C PRO A 108 -28.69 12.29 19.88
N PHE A 109 -29.30 13.14 19.06
CA PHE A 109 -29.21 14.60 19.14
C PHE A 109 -29.84 15.15 20.42
#